data_AF-A0A4D6MSP6-F1
#
_entry.id   AF-A0A4D6MSP6-F1
#
_cell.length_a   1.000
_cell.length_b   1.000
_cell.length_c   1.000
_cell.angle_alpha   90.00
_cell.angle_beta   90.00
_cell.angle_gamma   90.00
#
_symmetry.space_group_name_H-M   'P 1'
#
loop_
_entity.id
_entity.type
_entity.pdbx_description
1 polymer ?
#
loop_
_entity_poly.entity_id
_entity_poly.type
_entity_poly.pdbx_seq_one_letter_code
_entity_poly.pdbx_strand_id
1 'polypeptide(L)'
;MGAGLASGVKGPEAGLIELPETTVRKDIEINVLETLMDSIDNMEPKALVKATVEFSNNVDKHAEEKEAWKKEKEVWKTERKRLATWRVRCLDYEEKLYGRIEELEADYDDIKEKHDGLKGDLEDLKSCIIQEHINGFQKGVRQASFFYENVDVNDVRFDVNKDVVDGVLIDEAESSPEEDGGRRRSTPMLVVTRWWQRMSRRRQIRIFNLIFPI
;
A
#
# COMPACT_ATOMS: atom_id res chain seq x y z
N MET A 1 -17.61 -5.10 6.71
CA MET A 1 -16.37 -5.54 7.39
C MET A 1 -15.21 -5.19 6.48
N GLY A 2 -14.33 -4.30 6.93
CA GLY A 2 -13.19 -3.78 6.17
C GLY A 2 -12.56 -2.69 7.02
N ALA A 3 -11.70 -3.12 7.94
CA ALA A 3 -11.12 -2.31 8.99
C ALA A 3 -10.22 -1.22 8.40
N GLY A 4 -10.49 0.03 8.76
CA GLY A 4 -9.63 1.17 8.46
C GLY A 4 -8.28 1.01 9.17
N LEU A 5 -7.20 1.16 8.41
CA LEU A 5 -5.85 1.31 8.96
C LEU A 5 -5.70 2.74 9.47
N ALA A 6 -6.16 2.98 10.70
CA ALA A 6 -5.72 4.13 11.47
C ALA A 6 -4.27 3.89 11.92
N SER A 7 -3.30 4.24 11.08
CA SER A 7 -1.89 4.33 11.49
C SER A 7 -1.58 5.72 12.06
N GLY A 8 -2.40 6.16 13.00
CA GLY A 8 -2.14 7.32 13.84
C GLY A 8 -1.20 6.96 14.99
N VAL A 9 -0.02 6.39 14.71
CA VAL A 9 1.03 6.27 15.72
C VAL A 9 1.90 7.50 15.60
N LYS A 10 1.48 8.56 16.30
CA LYS A 10 2.36 9.65 16.72
C LYS A 10 3.55 8.98 17.42
N GLY A 11 4.70 8.92 16.74
CA GLY A 11 5.94 8.53 17.37
C GLY A 11 6.19 9.41 18.60
N PRO A 12 6.88 8.91 19.63
CA PRO A 12 7.22 9.75 20.77
C PRO A 12 7.98 10.96 20.24
N GLU A 13 7.40 12.16 20.42
CA GLU A 13 8.12 13.41 20.28
C GLU A 13 9.36 13.28 21.15
N ALA A 14 10.51 13.08 20.52
CA ALA A 14 11.78 13.10 21.21
C ALA A 14 11.93 14.52 21.74
N GLY A 15 11.52 14.72 22.99
CA GLY A 15 11.70 15.95 23.72
C GLY A 15 13.17 16.31 23.61
N LEU A 16 13.44 17.44 22.95
CA LEU A 16 14.76 18.04 22.93
C LEU A 16 15.17 18.17 24.40
N ILE A 17 16.17 17.39 24.80
CA ILE A 17 16.76 17.54 26.13
C ILE A 17 17.42 18.92 26.09
N GLU A 18 16.72 19.93 26.59
CA GLU A 18 17.27 21.26 26.78
C GLU A 18 18.44 21.12 27.75
N LEU A 19 19.65 21.14 27.21
CA LEU A 19 20.84 21.22 28.04
C LEU A 19 20.78 22.57 28.76
N PRO A 20 20.86 22.62 30.10
CA PRO A 20 20.83 23.87 30.83
C PRO A 20 21.98 24.76 30.37
N GLU A 21 21.70 26.04 30.12
CA GLU A 21 22.70 27.03 29.77
C GLU A 21 23.74 27.13 30.89
N THR A 22 24.93 26.56 30.66
CA THR A 22 26.05 26.68 31.57
C THR A 22 26.58 28.11 31.49
N THR A 23 26.18 28.96 32.43
CA THR A 23 26.74 30.30 32.58
C THR A 23 28.16 30.19 33.14
N VAL A 24 29.16 30.53 32.33
CA VAL A 24 30.54 30.69 32.80
C VAL A 24 30.57 31.90 33.72
N ARG A 25 30.56 31.69 35.04
CA ARG A 25 30.70 32.78 36.04
C ARG A 25 32.08 33.40 35.86
N LYS A 26 32.13 34.69 35.49
CA LYS A 26 33.37 35.45 35.34
C LYS A 26 33.71 36.32 36.56
N ASP A 27 32.81 36.35 37.54
CA ASP A 27 32.83 37.29 38.66
C ASP A 27 33.06 36.58 40.01
N ILE A 28 33.96 35.60 40.04
CA ILE A 28 34.40 35.03 41.32
C ILE A 28 35.51 35.94 41.86
N GLU A 29 35.12 36.87 42.72
CA GLU A 29 36.06 37.69 43.49
C GLU A 29 36.69 36.82 44.58
N ILE A 30 37.95 36.40 44.35
CA ILE A 30 38.70 35.58 45.31
C ILE A 30 39.38 36.53 46.30
N ASN A 31 38.75 36.80 47.44
CA ASN A 31 39.38 37.57 48.49
C ASN A 31 40.50 36.74 49.14
N VAL A 32 41.75 37.20 49.03
CA VAL A 32 42.91 36.53 49.66
C VAL A 32 42.89 36.87 51.16
N LEU A 33 42.59 35.88 52.01
CA LEU A 33 42.52 36.09 53.46
C LEU A 33 43.93 36.36 54.02
N GLU A 34 44.07 37.28 54.98
CA GLU A 34 45.37 37.58 55.65
C GLU A 34 46.05 36.32 56.22
N THR A 35 45.27 35.37 56.73
CA THR A 35 45.81 34.09 57.26
C THR A 35 46.44 33.21 56.18
N LEU A 36 46.03 33.32 54.92
CA LEU A 36 46.67 32.63 53.81
C LEU A 36 48.01 33.30 53.47
N MET A 37 48.12 34.62 53.59
CA MET A 37 49.37 35.35 53.37
C MET A 37 50.40 34.97 54.44
N ASP A 38 49.99 34.97 55.72
CA ASP A 38 50.85 34.54 56.83
C ASP A 38 51.30 33.07 56.70
N SER A 39 50.46 32.22 56.11
CA SER A 39 50.80 30.81 55.86
C SER A 39 51.81 30.62 54.73
N ILE A 40 51.85 31.52 53.75
CA ILE A 40 52.80 31.47 52.63
C ILE A 40 54.19 31.90 53.10
N ASP A 41 54.26 32.95 53.91
CA ASP A 41 55.52 33.50 54.42
C ASP A 41 56.25 32.53 55.38
N ASN A 42 55.50 31.64 56.05
CA ASN A 42 56.05 30.60 56.94
C ASN A 42 56.34 29.26 56.24
N MET A 43 56.10 29.14 54.93
CA MET A 43 56.32 27.91 54.18
C MET A 43 57.81 27.71 53.85
N GLU A 44 58.31 26.47 53.92
CA GLU A 44 59.69 26.18 53.51
C GLU A 44 59.90 26.54 52.02
N PRO A 45 60.98 27.25 51.64
CA PRO A 45 61.19 27.71 50.25
C PRO A 45 61.10 26.60 49.20
N LYS A 46 61.50 25.37 49.54
CA LYS A 46 61.40 24.19 48.66
C LYS A 46 59.95 23.81 48.34
N ALA A 47 59.05 23.94 49.32
CA ALA A 47 57.64 23.64 49.13
C ALA A 47 56.94 24.72 48.28
N LEU A 48 57.33 25.99 48.46
CA LEU A 48 56.85 27.10 47.63
C LEU A 48 57.26 26.90 46.16
N VAL A 49 58.54 26.60 45.89
CA VAL A 49 59.02 26.32 44.52
C VAL A 49 58.25 25.15 43.89
N LYS A 50 57.99 24.08 44.65
CA LYS A 50 57.20 22.94 44.17
C LYS A 50 55.77 23.36 43.80
N ALA A 51 55.09 24.12 44.66
CA ALA A 51 53.73 24.60 44.39
C ALA A 51 53.67 25.55 43.20
N THR A 52 54.66 26.44 43.03
CA THR A 52 54.74 27.33 41.86
C THR A 52 54.92 26.53 40.56
N VAL A 53 55.76 25.49 40.55
CA VAL A 53 55.94 24.63 39.37
C VAL A 53 54.67 23.85 39.04
N GLU A 54 54.00 23.28 40.04
CA GLU A 54 52.71 22.59 39.86
C GLU A 54 51.62 23.53 39.34
N PHE A 55 51.57 24.76 39.84
CA PHE A 55 50.63 25.78 39.37
C PHE A 55 50.89 26.14 37.91
N SER A 56 52.14 26.35 37.50
CA SER A 56 52.50 26.62 36.11
C SER A 56 52.06 25.49 35.17
N ASN A 57 52.31 24.23 35.54
CA ASN A 57 51.88 23.07 34.74
C ASN A 57 50.34 23.01 34.57
N ASN A 58 49.58 23.38 35.61
CA ASN A 58 48.11 23.42 35.55
C ASN A 58 47.60 24.56 34.65
N VAL A 59 48.27 25.71 34.65
CA VAL A 59 47.94 26.83 33.75
C VAL A 59 48.13 26.43 32.29
N ASP A 60 49.24 25.76 31.98
CA ASP A 60 49.53 25.28 30.63
C ASP A 60 48.50 24.25 30.17
N LYS A 61 48.17 23.26 31.01
CA LYS A 61 47.13 22.27 30.74
C LYS A 61 45.76 22.92 30.49
N HIS A 62 45.36 23.90 31.31
CA HIS A 62 44.09 24.61 31.13
C HIS A 62 44.06 25.43 29.83
N ALA A 63 45.21 25.97 29.39
CA ALA A 63 45.32 26.64 28.10
C ALA A 63 45.08 25.66 26.94
N GLU A 64 45.68 24.46 26.99
CA GLU A 64 45.47 23.41 25.99
C GLU A 64 44.00 22.93 25.94
N GLU A 65 43.39 22.68 27.10
CA GLU A 65 41.98 22.27 27.21
C GLU A 65 41.03 23.34 26.64
N LYS A 66 41.30 24.63 26.90
CA LYS A 66 40.51 25.73 26.36
C LYS A 66 40.58 25.81 24.84
N GLU A 67 41.75 25.56 24.25
CA GLU A 67 41.90 25.51 22.79
C GLU A 67 41.24 24.26 22.18
N ALA A 68 41.33 23.10 22.85
CA ALA A 68 40.61 21.89 22.44
C ALA A 68 39.09 22.12 22.44
N TRP A 69 38.54 22.69 23.51
CA TRP A 69 37.12 23.02 23.62
C TRP A 69 36.65 24.01 22.55
N LYS A 70 37.46 25.04 22.22
CA LYS A 70 37.15 25.96 21.11
C LYS A 70 37.06 25.22 19.77
N LYS A 71 38.01 24.34 19.48
CA LYS A 71 38.01 23.54 18.23
C LYS A 71 36.78 22.64 18.16
N GLU A 72 36.45 21.95 19.24
CA GLU A 72 35.27 21.09 19.34
C GLU A 72 33.98 21.88 19.11
N LYS A 73 33.86 23.08 19.70
CA LYS A 73 32.73 23.98 19.49
C LYS A 73 32.55 24.38 18.03
N GLU A 74 33.64 24.62 17.29
CA GLU A 74 33.56 24.90 15.86
C GLU A 74 33.12 23.68 15.04
N VAL A 75 33.62 22.48 15.36
CA VAL A 75 33.16 21.22 14.75
C VAL A 75 31.66 21.03 14.98
N TRP A 76 31.19 21.19 16.23
CA TRP A 76 29.77 21.11 16.55
C TRP A 76 28.92 22.10 15.77
N LYS A 77 29.39 23.33 15.57
CA LYS A 77 28.69 24.31 14.72
C LYS A 77 28.62 23.85 13.26
N THR A 78 29.69 23.27 12.72
CA THR A 78 29.67 22.74 11.35
C THR A 78 28.72 21.55 11.21
N GLU A 79 28.70 20.63 12.17
CA GLU A 79 27.81 19.48 12.13
C GLU A 79 26.35 19.89 12.28
N ARG A 80 26.06 20.86 13.16
CA ARG A 80 24.72 21.44 13.28
C ARG A 80 24.24 22.07 11.97
N LYS A 81 25.12 22.74 11.22
CA LYS A 81 24.79 23.26 9.88
C LYS A 81 24.52 22.12 8.89
N ARG A 82 25.34 21.06 8.89
CA ARG A 82 25.13 19.87 8.04
C ARG A 82 23.79 19.20 8.36
N LEU A 83 23.46 19.03 9.64
CA LEU A 83 22.19 18.48 10.09
C LEU A 83 20.99 19.34 9.66
N ALA A 84 21.10 20.67 9.72
CA ALA A 84 20.06 21.56 9.23
C ALA A 84 19.82 21.35 7.71
N THR A 85 20.88 21.24 6.91
CA THR A 85 20.76 20.93 5.47
C THR A 85 20.15 19.56 5.22
N TRP A 86 20.57 18.54 5.98
CA TRP A 86 19.99 17.20 5.88
C TRP A 86 18.50 17.20 6.22
N ARG A 87 18.08 17.91 7.26
CA ARG A 87 16.66 18.04 7.64
C ARG A 87 15.82 18.61 6.50
N VAL A 88 16.28 19.67 5.85
CA VAL A 88 15.57 20.28 4.71
C VAL A 88 15.42 19.28 3.56
N ARG A 89 16.48 18.54 3.22
CA ARG A 89 16.40 17.51 2.17
C ARG A 89 15.45 16.38 2.52
N CYS A 90 15.42 15.94 3.78
CA CYS A 90 14.48 14.92 4.22
C CYS A 90 13.03 15.39 4.04
N LEU A 91 12.73 16.64 4.41
CA LEU A 91 11.39 17.22 4.25
C LEU A 91 10.99 17.37 2.77
N ASP A 92 11.91 17.81 1.90
CA ASP A 92 11.67 17.90 0.45
C ASP A 92 11.34 16.52 -0.16
N TYR A 93 12.07 15.48 0.23
CA TYR A 93 11.75 14.11 -0.20
C TYR A 93 10.43 13.59 0.37
N GLU A 94 10.11 13.94 1.61
CA GLU A 94 8.85 13.56 2.25
C GLU A 94 7.67 14.19 1.50
N GLU A 95 7.69 15.50 1.23
CA GLU A 95 6.68 16.20 0.44
C GLU A 95 6.54 15.60 -0.96
N LYS A 96 7.66 15.31 -1.63
CA LYS A 96 7.66 14.67 -2.95
C LYS A 96 7.06 13.27 -2.95
N LEU A 97 7.25 12.50 -1.88
CA LEU A 97 6.65 11.17 -1.75
C LEU A 97 5.15 11.27 -1.48
N TYR A 98 4.71 12.19 -0.62
CA TYR A 98 3.28 12.41 -0.39
C TYR A 98 2.55 12.83 -1.67
N GLY A 99 3.11 13.74 -2.46
CA GLY A 99 2.51 14.12 -3.75
C GLY A 99 2.38 12.95 -4.72
N ARG A 100 3.37 12.04 -4.75
CA ARG A 100 3.29 10.80 -5.57
C ARG A 100 2.26 9.81 -5.05
N ILE A 101 2.03 9.76 -3.74
CA ILE A 101 0.99 8.92 -3.14
C ILE A 101 -0.38 9.45 -3.56
N GLU A 102 -0.61 10.76 -3.45
CA GLU A 102 -1.88 11.39 -3.85
C GLU A 102 -2.19 11.19 -5.35
N GLU A 103 -1.18 11.33 -6.22
CA GLU A 103 -1.31 11.04 -7.66
C GLU A 103 -1.72 9.58 -7.91
N LEU A 104 -1.06 8.62 -7.25
CA LEU A 104 -1.38 7.19 -7.39
C LEU A 104 -2.74 6.81 -6.81
N GLU A 105 -3.16 7.47 -5.72
CA GLU A 105 -4.50 7.28 -5.15
C GLU A 105 -5.59 7.74 -6.11
N ALA A 106 -5.40 8.90 -6.78
CA ALA A 106 -6.32 9.39 -7.79
C ALA A 106 -6.41 8.44 -9.01
N ASP A 107 -5.27 7.96 -9.51
CA ASP A 107 -5.22 6.98 -10.61
C ASP A 107 -5.94 5.67 -10.23
N TYR A 108 -5.76 5.20 -8.99
CA TYR A 108 -6.42 4.00 -8.48
C TYR A 108 -7.94 4.17 -8.43
N ASP A 109 -8.43 5.31 -7.93
CA ASP A 109 -9.85 5.61 -7.84
C ASP A 109 -10.51 5.71 -9.23
N ASP A 110 -9.85 6.34 -10.21
CA ASP A 110 -10.32 6.39 -11.61
C ASP A 110 -10.43 4.99 -12.25
N ILE A 111 -9.40 4.14 -12.06
CA ILE A 111 -9.43 2.76 -12.57
C ILE A 111 -10.54 1.94 -11.90
N LYS A 112 -10.73 2.13 -10.60
CA LYS A 112 -11.77 1.44 -9.83
C LYS A 112 -13.17 1.85 -10.30
N GLU A 113 -13.42 3.13 -10.53
CA GLU A 113 -14.67 3.64 -11.08
C GLU A 113 -14.96 3.02 -12.45
N LYS A 114 -13.96 2.99 -13.34
CA LYS A 114 -14.07 2.34 -14.65
C LYS A 114 -14.38 0.86 -14.54
N HIS A 115 -13.75 0.15 -13.61
CA HIS A 115 -14.01 -1.27 -13.38
C HIS A 115 -15.45 -1.50 -12.90
N ASP A 116 -15.95 -0.68 -11.97
CA ASP A 116 -17.31 -0.79 -11.47
C ASP A 116 -18.35 -0.46 -12.55
N GLY A 117 -18.07 0.52 -13.41
CA GLY A 117 -18.86 0.80 -14.62
C GLY A 117 -18.93 -0.40 -15.58
N LEU A 118 -17.79 -0.94 -15.97
CA LEU A 118 -17.71 -2.11 -16.87
C LEU A 118 -18.39 -3.35 -16.27
N LYS A 119 -18.34 -3.52 -14.95
CA LYS A 119 -19.05 -4.61 -14.26
C LYS A 119 -20.57 -4.45 -14.36
N GLY A 120 -21.08 -3.22 -14.28
CA GLY A 120 -22.48 -2.91 -14.51
C GLY A 120 -22.90 -3.24 -15.94
N ASP A 121 -22.17 -2.72 -16.93
CA ASP A 121 -22.42 -2.97 -18.35
C ASP A 121 -22.42 -4.47 -18.68
N LEU A 122 -21.54 -5.26 -18.06
CA LEU A 122 -21.49 -6.70 -18.24
C LEU A 122 -22.74 -7.42 -17.72
N GLU A 123 -23.29 -7.00 -16.58
CA GLU A 123 -24.51 -7.61 -16.03
C GLU A 123 -25.74 -7.22 -16.83
N ASP A 124 -25.81 -5.97 -17.31
CA ASP A 124 -26.86 -5.50 -18.22
C ASP A 124 -26.82 -6.26 -19.54
N LEU A 125 -25.62 -6.41 -20.13
CA LEU A 125 -25.43 -7.19 -21.35
C LEU A 125 -25.85 -8.65 -21.17
N LYS A 126 -25.47 -9.26 -20.04
CA LYS A 126 -25.87 -10.63 -19.70
C LYS A 126 -27.39 -10.75 -19.60
N SER A 127 -28.06 -9.78 -18.98
CA SER A 127 -29.52 -9.72 -18.86
C SER A 127 -30.18 -9.60 -20.24
N CYS A 128 -29.66 -8.73 -21.12
CA CYS A 128 -30.14 -8.58 -22.49
C CYS A 128 -30.02 -9.89 -23.29
N ILE A 129 -28.86 -10.55 -23.23
CA ILE A 129 -28.60 -11.82 -23.93
C ILE A 129 -29.58 -12.89 -23.46
N ILE A 130 -29.75 -13.06 -22.13
CA ILE A 130 -30.70 -14.03 -21.57
C ILE A 130 -32.11 -13.76 -22.09
N GLN A 131 -32.54 -12.50 -22.07
CA GLN A 131 -33.87 -12.12 -22.49
C GLN A 131 -34.11 -12.35 -23.99
N GLU A 132 -33.14 -12.03 -24.84
CA GLU A 132 -33.21 -12.33 -26.27
C GLU A 132 -33.32 -13.84 -26.53
N HIS A 133 -32.59 -14.67 -25.77
CA HIS A 133 -32.69 -16.12 -25.86
C HIS A 133 -34.05 -16.64 -25.44
N ILE A 134 -34.60 -16.16 -24.32
CA ILE A 134 -35.96 -16.52 -23.86
C ILE A 134 -36.98 -16.15 -24.94
N ASN A 135 -36.91 -14.93 -25.48
CA ASN A 135 -37.80 -14.46 -26.54
C ASN A 135 -37.69 -15.31 -27.81
N GLY A 136 -36.47 -15.65 -28.22
CA GLY A 136 -36.19 -16.50 -29.38
C GLY A 136 -36.73 -17.92 -29.20
N PHE A 137 -36.55 -18.51 -28.02
CA PHE A 137 -37.07 -19.83 -27.67
C PHE A 137 -38.60 -19.85 -27.70
N GLN A 138 -39.25 -18.92 -27.01
CA GLN A 138 -40.71 -18.80 -26.99
C GLN A 138 -41.28 -18.59 -28.40
N LYS A 139 -40.58 -17.83 -29.25
CA LYS A 139 -40.96 -17.69 -30.66
C LYS A 139 -40.93 -19.03 -31.39
N GLY A 140 -39.89 -19.86 -31.18
CA GLY A 140 -39.79 -21.20 -31.74
C GLY A 140 -40.90 -22.15 -31.26
N VAL A 141 -41.23 -22.12 -29.96
CA VAL A 141 -42.33 -22.92 -29.39
C VAL A 141 -43.67 -22.53 -30.01
N ARG A 142 -43.97 -21.23 -30.16
CA ARG A 142 -45.18 -20.76 -30.85
C ARG A 142 -45.25 -21.24 -32.30
N GLN A 143 -44.12 -21.28 -33.01
CA GLN A 143 -44.07 -21.84 -34.35
C GLN A 143 -44.38 -23.35 -34.35
N ALA A 144 -43.82 -24.11 -33.41
CA ALA A 144 -44.09 -25.54 -33.30
C ALA A 144 -45.57 -25.83 -32.99
N SER A 145 -46.17 -25.09 -32.05
CA SER A 145 -47.59 -25.19 -31.73
C SER A 145 -48.49 -24.94 -32.94
N PHE A 146 -48.12 -24.00 -33.81
CA PHE A 146 -48.85 -23.75 -35.06
C PHE A 146 -48.78 -24.92 -36.06
N PHE A 147 -47.64 -25.61 -36.16
CA PHE A 147 -47.47 -26.73 -37.10
C PHE A 147 -47.96 -28.07 -36.55
N TYR A 148 -48.02 -28.25 -35.23
CA TYR A 148 -48.37 -29.50 -34.57
C TYR A 148 -49.49 -29.27 -33.55
N GLU A 149 -50.67 -29.81 -33.84
CA GLU A 149 -51.92 -29.60 -33.06
C GLU A 149 -51.83 -30.08 -31.59
N ASN A 150 -50.84 -30.92 -31.27
CA ASN A 150 -50.63 -31.50 -29.94
C ASN A 150 -49.54 -30.79 -29.11
N VAL A 151 -48.98 -29.68 -29.60
CA VAL A 151 -47.91 -28.94 -28.91
C VAL A 151 -48.52 -27.72 -28.24
N ASP A 152 -48.66 -27.76 -26.91
CA ASP A 152 -49.04 -26.61 -26.11
C ASP A 152 -47.82 -25.70 -25.89
N VAL A 153 -48.01 -24.38 -26.02
CA VAL A 153 -46.99 -23.35 -25.78
C VAL A 153 -46.56 -23.31 -24.32
N ASN A 154 -47.44 -23.74 -23.41
CA ASN A 154 -47.15 -23.84 -21.98
C ASN A 154 -46.87 -25.29 -21.52
N ASP A 155 -46.58 -26.22 -22.44
CA ASP A 155 -46.23 -27.59 -22.08
C ASP A 155 -44.93 -27.59 -21.27
N VAL A 156 -45.01 -28.10 -20.03
CA VAL A 156 -43.90 -28.23 -19.08
C VAL A 156 -42.74 -29.08 -19.61
N ARG A 157 -42.95 -29.83 -20.70
CA ARG A 157 -41.89 -30.56 -21.41
C ARG A 157 -40.89 -29.63 -22.11
N PHE A 158 -41.24 -28.38 -22.39
CA PHE A 158 -40.35 -27.37 -22.97
C PHE A 158 -39.77 -26.46 -21.87
N ASP A 159 -38.77 -26.98 -21.15
CA ASP A 159 -38.04 -26.24 -20.12
C ASP A 159 -36.62 -25.93 -20.60
N VAL A 160 -36.27 -24.64 -20.68
CA VAL A 160 -34.93 -24.19 -21.10
C VAL A 160 -33.84 -24.54 -20.09
N ASN A 161 -34.19 -24.90 -18.85
CA ASN A 161 -33.24 -25.27 -17.80
C ASN A 161 -32.98 -26.78 -17.74
N LYS A 162 -33.59 -27.56 -18.63
CA LYS A 162 -33.42 -29.03 -18.69
C LYS A 162 -32.72 -29.42 -19.98
N ASP A 163 -31.78 -30.35 -19.88
CA ASP A 163 -31.12 -30.98 -21.03
C ASP A 163 -31.56 -32.43 -21.20
N VAL A 164 -31.42 -32.98 -22.40
CA VAL A 164 -31.68 -34.39 -22.68
C VAL A 164 -30.35 -35.14 -22.66
N VAL A 165 -30.13 -35.94 -21.62
CA VAL A 165 -28.96 -36.82 -21.48
C VAL A 165 -29.45 -38.26 -21.51
N ASP A 166 -28.92 -39.06 -22.44
CA ASP A 166 -29.29 -40.47 -22.63
C ASP A 166 -30.82 -40.70 -22.76
N GLY A 167 -31.53 -39.73 -23.36
CA GLY A 167 -32.97 -39.79 -23.56
C GLY A 167 -33.83 -39.37 -22.35
N VAL A 168 -33.21 -38.93 -21.26
CA VAL A 168 -33.89 -38.43 -20.05
C VAL A 168 -33.71 -36.93 -19.93
N LEU A 169 -34.77 -36.22 -19.52
CA LEU A 169 -34.69 -34.80 -19.18
C LEU A 169 -34.10 -34.64 -17.78
N ILE A 170 -32.97 -33.96 -17.68
CA ILE A 170 -32.24 -33.71 -16.44
C ILE A 170 -32.05 -32.20 -16.29
N ASP A 171 -32.22 -31.67 -15.08
CA ASP A 171 -31.95 -30.26 -14.79
C ASP A 171 -30.47 -29.93 -15.03
N GLU A 172 -30.20 -28.78 -15.67
CA GLU A 172 -28.85 -28.39 -16.08
C GLU A 172 -27.90 -28.20 -14.87
N ALA A 173 -28.46 -27.85 -13.71
CA ALA A 173 -27.73 -27.78 -12.45
C ALA A 173 -27.27 -29.16 -11.95
N GLU A 174 -27.99 -30.24 -12.29
CA GLU A 174 -27.68 -31.63 -11.90
C GLU A 174 -26.82 -32.36 -12.94
N SER A 175 -26.78 -31.88 -14.19
CA SER A 175 -25.99 -32.49 -15.28
C SER A 175 -24.52 -32.05 -15.31
N SER A 176 -24.14 -31.09 -14.46
CA SER A 176 -22.74 -30.69 -14.29
C SER A 176 -22.03 -31.69 -13.38
N PRO A 177 -21.00 -32.44 -13.86
CA PRO A 177 -20.25 -33.31 -12.98
C PRO A 177 -19.59 -32.47 -11.88
N GLU A 178 -19.80 -32.82 -10.62
CA GLU A 178 -19.02 -32.29 -9.51
C GLU A 178 -17.54 -32.57 -9.81
N GLU A 179 -16.79 -31.54 -10.19
CA GLU A 179 -15.34 -31.61 -10.28
C GLU A 179 -14.80 -31.85 -8.86
N ASP A 180 -14.41 -33.09 -8.60
CA ASP A 180 -13.61 -33.50 -7.46
C ASP A 180 -12.36 -32.60 -7.34
N GLY A 181 -12.24 -31.92 -6.20
CA GLY A 181 -10.97 -31.69 -5.51
C GLY A 181 -9.96 -30.68 -6.06
N GLY A 182 -10.20 -30.01 -7.19
CA GLY A 182 -9.25 -29.04 -7.76
C GLY A 182 -9.84 -27.64 -7.85
N ARG A 183 -9.47 -26.72 -6.96
CA ARG A 183 -9.93 -25.32 -6.95
C ARG A 183 -9.50 -24.57 -8.22
N ARG A 184 -10.23 -24.76 -9.32
CA ARG A 184 -10.28 -23.86 -10.48
C ARG A 184 -11.73 -23.43 -10.59
N ARG A 185 -11.97 -22.14 -10.34
CA ARG A 185 -13.28 -21.52 -10.55
C ARG A 185 -13.71 -21.89 -11.97
N SER A 186 -14.79 -22.66 -12.10
CA SER A 186 -15.48 -22.86 -13.37
C SER A 186 -15.85 -21.47 -13.89
N THR A 187 -15.05 -20.96 -14.81
CA THR A 187 -15.26 -19.63 -15.35
C THR A 187 -16.54 -19.67 -16.20
N PRO A 188 -17.44 -18.67 -16.10
CA PRO A 188 -18.60 -18.52 -16.99
C PRO A 188 -18.25 -18.63 -18.48
N MET A 189 -16.98 -18.38 -18.82
CA MET A 189 -16.36 -18.66 -20.12
C MET A 189 -16.53 -20.10 -20.63
N LEU A 190 -16.55 -21.14 -19.78
CA LEU A 190 -16.69 -22.53 -20.24
C LEU A 190 -18.09 -22.87 -20.75
N VAL A 191 -19.13 -22.28 -20.13
CA VAL A 191 -20.52 -22.42 -20.56
C VAL A 191 -20.75 -21.67 -21.87
N VAL A 192 -20.27 -20.42 -21.94
CA VAL A 192 -20.35 -19.59 -23.16
C VAL A 192 -19.55 -20.23 -24.31
N THR A 193 -18.40 -20.84 -24.05
CA THR A 193 -17.58 -21.51 -25.09
C THR A 193 -18.18 -22.83 -25.55
N ARG A 194 -18.77 -23.66 -24.68
CA ARG A 194 -19.53 -24.85 -25.10
C ARG A 194 -20.77 -24.48 -25.90
N TRP A 195 -21.47 -23.42 -25.51
CA TRP A 195 -22.65 -22.92 -26.21
C TRP A 195 -22.29 -22.28 -27.57
N TRP A 196 -21.19 -21.52 -27.64
CA TRP A 196 -20.62 -21.00 -28.89
C TRP A 196 -20.14 -22.13 -29.81
N GLN A 197 -19.51 -23.19 -29.28
CA GLN A 197 -19.18 -24.39 -30.06
C GLN A 197 -20.43 -25.10 -30.59
N ARG A 198 -21.52 -25.17 -29.80
CA ARG A 198 -22.81 -25.76 -30.21
C ARG A 198 -23.53 -24.92 -31.28
N MET A 199 -23.49 -23.59 -31.17
CA MET A 199 -24.00 -22.64 -32.18
C MET A 199 -23.15 -22.61 -33.45
N SER A 200 -21.83 -22.65 -33.34
CA SER A 200 -20.89 -22.69 -34.48
C SER A 200 -21.04 -23.99 -35.27
N ARG A 201 -21.22 -25.14 -34.58
CA ARG A 201 -21.57 -26.42 -35.22
C ARG A 201 -22.93 -26.38 -35.93
N ARG A 202 -23.95 -25.72 -35.36
CA ARG A 202 -25.27 -25.54 -36.02
C ARG A 202 -25.25 -24.58 -37.20
N ARG A 203 -24.39 -23.55 -37.19
CA ARG A 203 -24.18 -22.64 -38.34
C ARG A 203 -23.32 -23.28 -39.45
N GLN A 204 -22.37 -24.15 -39.12
CA GLN A 204 -21.56 -24.85 -40.14
C GLN A 204 -22.37 -25.82 -41.02
N ILE A 205 -23.48 -26.39 -40.54
CA ILE A 205 -24.34 -27.27 -41.34
C ILE A 205 -24.97 -26.54 -42.54
N ARG A 206 -25.06 -25.20 -42.53
CA ARG A 206 -25.56 -24.43 -43.69
C ARG A 206 -24.48 -23.85 -44.61
N ILE A 207 -23.25 -23.68 -44.15
CA ILE A 207 -22.18 -23.07 -44.97
C ILE A 207 -21.38 -24.14 -45.73
N PHE A 208 -21.28 -25.38 -45.22
CA PHE A 208 -20.49 -26.43 -45.85
C PHE A 208 -21.04 -26.90 -47.21
N ASN A 209 -22.37 -26.85 -47.43
CA ASN A 209 -23.00 -27.21 -48.71
C ASN A 209 -23.02 -26.08 -49.76
N LEU A 210 -22.49 -24.90 -49.45
CA LEU A 210 -22.40 -23.77 -50.38
C LEU A 210 -20.99 -23.59 -50.97
N ILE A 211 -19.99 -24.29 -50.46
CA ILE A 211 -18.58 -24.13 -50.87
C ILE A 211 -18.03 -25.35 -51.63
N PHE A 212 -18.60 -26.55 -51.48
CA PHE A 212 -18.20 -27.74 -52.25
C PHE A 212 -19.42 -28.57 -52.69
N PRO A 213 -19.88 -28.44 -53.96
CA PRO A 213 -20.92 -29.31 -54.49
C PRO A 213 -20.31 -30.63 -55.00
N ILE A 214 -21.00 -31.75 -54.74
CA ILE A 214 -20.88 -32.99 -55.52
C ILE A 214 -22.07 -33.04 -56.47
#